data_AF-A0A6G2JSP8-F1
#
_entry.id   AF-A0A6G2JSP8-F1
#
_cell.length_a   1.000
_cell.length_b   1.000
_cell.length_c   1.000
_cell.angle_alpha   90.00
_cell.angle_beta   90.00
_cell.angle_gamma   90.00
#
_symmetry.space_group_name_H-M   'P 1'
#
loop_
_entity.id
_entity.type
_entity.pdbx_description
1 polymer ?
#
loop_
_entity_poly.entity_id
_entity_poly.type
_entity_poly.pdbx_seq_one_letter_code
_entity_poly.pdbx_strand_id
1 'polypeptide(L)'
;MRFLSRLIPRSTGGRWALGAGLAAVVGVGIYLVFFVFAFHLIFVDEVVDEEGPEFAVEADIDALISEALDTATTAAVAAGDAGETAESEQPVTDQSMSVGEHADESAGMTEGGEADPAGEKIAKPGATSDGESAADADEPAATAPATTAAAPPPTTEAEPAVRVAYVGSFGPRSHPAEGTAVVLTDGTQTFLRFDDDFATDNGPDLNVYLHTAGPDASVGDLVDDFIDLGDLKGNIGAQNYVVPAGIDLDRYNTVSVWCVRFRVVFGTAELVPMN
;
A
#
# COMPACT_ATOMS: atom_id res chain seq x y z
N MET A 1 6.61 63.19 81.86
CA MET A 1 6.57 63.54 80.43
C MET A 1 6.74 62.26 79.61
N ARG A 2 5.64 61.75 79.04
CA ARG A 2 5.62 60.60 78.13
C ARG A 2 5.17 61.13 76.78
N PHE A 3 6.02 61.09 75.76
CA PHE A 3 5.58 61.18 74.37
C PHE A 3 6.30 60.12 73.55
N LEU A 4 5.49 59.28 72.91
CA LEU A 4 5.84 58.05 72.25
C LEU A 4 6.62 58.29 70.96
N SER A 5 7.72 57.56 70.78
CA SER A 5 8.29 57.27 69.47
C SER A 5 7.29 56.40 68.68
N ARG A 6 6.64 56.97 67.67
CA ARG A 6 5.92 56.20 66.64
C ARG A 6 6.93 55.66 65.63
N LEU A 7 7.17 54.35 65.69
CA LEU A 7 7.75 53.57 64.60
C LEU A 7 6.72 53.53 63.44
N ILE A 8 7.13 53.97 62.25
CA ILE A 8 6.39 53.75 61.00
C ILE A 8 7.00 52.49 60.35
N PRO A 9 6.27 51.36 60.24
CA PRO A 9 6.74 50.25 59.43
C PRO A 9 6.53 50.59 57.95
N ARG A 10 7.63 50.74 57.20
CA ARG A 10 7.58 50.85 55.74
C ARG A 10 7.36 49.44 55.18
N SER A 11 6.15 49.18 54.72
CA SER A 11 5.75 47.97 53.99
C SER A 11 6.55 47.86 52.67
N THR A 12 7.47 46.91 52.62
CA THR A 12 8.15 46.47 51.39
C THR A 12 7.53 45.15 50.91
N GLY A 13 6.36 45.22 50.28
CA GLY A 13 5.61 43.99 49.91
C GLY A 13 4.95 43.97 48.53
N GLY A 14 5.20 44.94 47.64
CA GLY A 14 4.40 45.10 46.41
C GLY A 14 5.04 44.71 45.08
N ARG A 15 6.37 44.53 45.00
CA ARG A 15 7.08 44.48 43.71
C ARG A 15 7.20 43.08 43.09
N TRP A 16 6.97 42.02 43.87
CA TRP A 16 7.09 40.63 43.40
C TRP A 16 5.79 40.06 42.82
N ALA A 17 4.63 40.59 43.23
CA ALA A 17 3.32 40.10 42.78
C ALA A 17 3.01 40.47 41.32
N LEU A 18 3.45 41.65 40.85
CA LEU A 18 3.21 42.10 39.48
C LEU A 18 4.08 41.36 38.44
N GLY A 19 5.30 40.96 38.80
CA GLY A 19 6.19 40.20 37.90
C GLY A 19 5.73 38.76 37.67
N ALA A 20 5.18 38.12 38.70
CA ALA A 20 4.67 36.74 38.62
C ALA A 20 3.44 36.63 37.71
N GLY A 21 2.53 37.61 37.75
CA GLY A 21 1.35 37.64 36.90
C GLY A 21 1.69 37.75 35.40
N LEU A 22 2.65 38.60 35.04
CA LEU A 22 3.09 38.74 33.65
C LEU A 22 3.79 37.47 33.13
N ALA A 23 4.63 36.84 33.95
CA ALA A 23 5.29 35.58 33.59
C ALA A 23 4.28 34.43 33.37
N ALA A 24 3.21 34.37 34.16
CA ALA A 24 2.15 33.38 33.98
C ALA A 24 1.37 33.59 32.67
N VAL A 25 1.03 34.84 32.33
CA VAL A 25 0.33 35.16 31.08
C VAL A 25 1.19 34.87 29.86
N VAL A 26 2.48 35.20 29.91
CA VAL A 26 3.44 34.87 28.84
C VAL A 26 3.62 33.36 28.73
N GLY A 27 3.74 32.65 29.86
CA GLY A 27 3.85 31.18 29.87
C GLY A 27 2.62 30.49 29.28
N VAL A 28 1.41 30.96 29.61
CA VAL A 28 0.16 30.46 29.01
C VAL A 28 0.08 30.83 27.53
N GLY A 29 0.51 32.03 27.13
CA GLY A 29 0.56 32.43 25.72
C GLY A 29 1.51 31.55 24.90
N ILE A 30 2.71 31.28 25.42
CA ILE A 30 3.68 30.37 24.79
C ILE A 30 3.11 28.94 24.78
N TYR A 31 2.52 28.47 25.88
CA TYR A 31 1.88 27.15 25.92
C TYR A 31 0.76 27.04 24.91
N LEU A 32 -0.12 28.04 24.77
CA LEU A 32 -1.20 28.01 23.80
C LEU A 32 -0.68 28.09 22.37
N VAL A 33 0.35 28.90 22.09
CA VAL A 33 0.99 28.91 20.77
C VAL A 33 1.61 27.55 20.48
N PHE A 34 2.40 26.98 21.38
CA PHE A 34 2.99 25.66 21.19
C PHE A 34 1.95 24.54 21.16
N PHE A 35 0.88 24.59 21.96
CA PHE A 35 -0.14 23.55 22.02
C PHE A 35 -1.09 23.61 20.81
N VAL A 36 -1.46 24.82 20.36
CA VAL A 36 -2.28 25.01 19.15
C VAL A 36 -1.47 24.70 17.89
N PHE A 37 -0.21 25.13 17.79
CA PHE A 37 0.63 24.84 16.62
C PHE A 37 1.22 23.42 16.64
N ALA A 38 1.60 22.85 17.79
CA ALA A 38 2.10 21.48 17.85
C ALA A 38 1.02 20.43 17.56
N PHE A 39 -0.27 20.70 17.87
CA PHE A 39 -1.34 19.79 17.51
C PHE A 39 -1.66 19.80 16.01
N HIS A 40 -1.40 20.91 15.31
CA HIS A 40 -1.46 20.95 13.85
C HIS A 40 -0.27 20.24 13.18
N LEU A 41 0.87 20.14 13.89
CA LEU A 41 2.03 19.37 13.49
C LEU A 41 1.94 17.87 13.87
N ILE A 42 0.80 17.36 14.34
CA ILE A 42 0.62 15.91 14.60
C ILE A 42 0.06 15.18 13.36
N PHE A 43 -0.40 15.90 12.34
CA PHE A 43 -0.60 15.39 10.98
C PHE A 43 0.71 15.54 10.18
N VAL A 44 1.79 14.95 10.67
CA VAL A 44 3.08 14.96 9.96
C VAL A 44 2.93 14.07 8.74
N ASP A 45 3.21 14.59 7.55
CA ASP A 45 3.42 13.76 6.37
C ASP A 45 4.55 12.75 6.68
N GLU A 46 4.20 11.47 6.66
CA GLU A 46 5.15 10.37 6.80
C GLU A 46 5.82 10.15 5.44
N VAL A 47 6.96 10.81 5.28
CA VAL A 47 7.81 10.69 4.10
C VAL A 47 8.68 9.44 4.25
N VAL A 48 8.63 8.58 3.24
CA VAL A 48 9.48 7.41 3.10
C VAL A 48 10.32 7.57 1.82
N ASP A 49 11.59 7.22 1.93
CA ASP A 49 12.55 7.26 0.82
C ASP A 49 13.35 5.95 0.88
N GLU A 50 12.69 4.86 0.47
CA GLU A 50 13.35 3.57 0.33
C GLU A 50 14.12 3.52 -0.99
N GLU A 51 15.39 3.13 -0.90
CA GLU A 51 16.17 2.71 -2.07
C GLU A 51 15.45 1.59 -2.84
N GLY A 52 15.87 1.36 -4.09
CA GLY A 52 15.35 0.27 -4.91
C GLY A 52 15.43 -1.08 -4.18
N PRO A 53 14.49 -2.01 -4.42
CA PRO A 53 14.45 -3.26 -3.68
C PRO A 53 15.67 -4.12 -4.01
N GLU A 54 16.18 -4.83 -3.00
CA GLU A 54 17.33 -5.72 -3.17
C GLU A 54 16.91 -7.00 -3.92
N PHE A 55 17.53 -7.22 -5.08
CA PHE A 55 17.46 -8.47 -5.83
C PHE A 55 18.71 -9.32 -5.61
N ALA A 56 18.66 -10.59 -6.03
CA ALA A 56 19.84 -11.47 -5.98
C ALA A 56 20.96 -11.00 -6.94
N VAL A 57 20.57 -10.23 -7.95
CA VAL A 57 21.47 -9.60 -8.93
C VAL A 57 21.46 -8.09 -8.75
N GLU A 58 22.63 -7.46 -8.89
CA GLU A 58 22.73 -6.00 -8.84
C GLU A 58 22.12 -5.38 -10.09
N ALA A 59 21.31 -4.35 -9.91
CA ALA A 59 20.70 -3.58 -11.00
C ALA A 59 20.58 -2.11 -10.59
N ASP A 60 20.70 -1.22 -11.59
CA ASP A 60 20.39 0.20 -11.43
C ASP A 60 18.88 0.40 -11.60
N ILE A 61 18.14 0.34 -10.50
CA ILE A 61 16.68 0.37 -10.48
C ILE A 61 16.14 1.70 -11.01
N ASP A 62 16.77 2.81 -10.63
CA ASP A 62 16.33 4.15 -11.04
C ASP A 62 16.46 4.33 -12.56
N ALA A 63 17.56 3.83 -13.14
CA ALA A 63 17.75 3.85 -14.59
C ALA A 63 16.68 3.00 -15.32
N LEU A 64 16.36 1.81 -14.79
CA LEU A 64 15.34 0.92 -15.36
C LEU A 64 13.95 1.56 -15.31
N ILE A 65 13.60 2.20 -14.20
CA ILE A 65 12.32 2.90 -14.05
C ILE A 65 12.27 4.08 -15.02
N SER A 66 13.29 4.92 -15.07
CA SER A 66 13.33 6.07 -15.99
C SER A 66 13.15 5.65 -17.46
N GLU A 67 13.81 4.57 -17.89
CA GLU A 67 13.67 4.05 -19.27
C GLU A 67 12.24 3.54 -19.53
N ALA A 68 11.66 2.84 -18.56
CA ALA A 68 10.30 2.34 -18.66
C ALA A 68 9.27 3.48 -18.72
N LEU A 69 9.41 4.53 -17.91
CA LEU A 69 8.51 5.68 -17.91
C LEU A 69 8.58 6.50 -19.21
N ASP A 70 9.77 6.67 -19.78
CA ASP A 70 9.94 7.28 -21.10
C ASP A 70 9.25 6.45 -22.20
N THR A 71 9.33 5.12 -22.09
CA THR A 71 8.68 4.19 -23.02
C THR A 71 7.15 4.24 -22.88
N ALA A 72 6.61 4.20 -21.64
CA ALA A 72 5.17 4.34 -21.39
C ALA A 72 4.63 5.68 -21.89
N THR A 73 5.35 6.77 -21.64
CA THR A 73 4.95 8.10 -22.10
C THR A 73 4.88 8.14 -23.63
N THR A 74 5.88 7.57 -24.31
CA THR A 74 5.89 7.48 -25.78
C THR A 74 4.72 6.64 -26.29
N ALA A 75 4.42 5.50 -25.65
CA ALA A 75 3.30 4.65 -26.00
C ALA A 75 1.95 5.35 -25.79
N ALA A 76 1.78 6.09 -24.70
CA ALA A 76 0.57 6.86 -24.41
C ALA A 76 0.33 7.98 -25.44
N VAL A 77 1.39 8.69 -25.86
CA VAL A 77 1.30 9.71 -26.92
C VAL A 77 0.90 9.09 -28.26
N ALA A 78 1.46 7.92 -28.59
CA ALA A 78 1.10 7.20 -29.82
C ALA A 78 -0.36 6.69 -29.79
N ALA A 79 -0.88 6.29 -28.63
CA ALA A 79 -2.27 5.88 -28.46
C ALA A 79 -3.25 7.06 -28.52
N GLY A 80 -2.86 8.23 -28.01
CA GLY A 80 -3.67 9.46 -28.06
C GLY A 80 -3.87 10.05 -29.46
N ASP A 81 -2.92 9.84 -30.40
CA ASP A 81 -3.02 10.30 -31.80
C ASP A 81 -4.03 9.49 -32.63
N ALA A 82 -4.43 8.29 -32.17
CA ALA A 82 -5.42 7.45 -32.84
C ALA A 82 -6.88 7.77 -32.45
N GLY A 83 -7.11 8.72 -31.52
CA GLY A 83 -8.40 8.99 -30.88
C GLY A 83 -9.22 10.17 -31.42
N GLU A 84 -8.71 10.98 -32.34
CA GLU A 84 -9.42 12.17 -32.86
C GLU A 84 -10.14 11.88 -34.19
N THR A 85 -11.11 10.97 -34.21
CA THR A 85 -12.24 11.03 -35.16
C THR A 85 -13.45 10.27 -34.59
N ALA A 86 -14.43 10.99 -34.05
CA ALA A 86 -15.87 10.74 -34.23
C ALA A 86 -16.67 11.53 -33.17
N GLU A 87 -16.80 12.84 -33.37
CA GLU A 87 -17.92 13.58 -32.81
C GLU A 87 -19.17 13.18 -33.62
N SER A 88 -19.86 12.12 -33.17
CA SER A 88 -21.20 11.79 -33.66
C SER A 88 -22.22 12.57 -32.85
N GLU A 89 -22.68 13.68 -33.43
CA GLU A 89 -23.95 14.33 -33.08
C GLU A 89 -25.07 13.27 -32.97
N GLN A 90 -25.63 13.11 -31.77
CA GLN A 90 -26.89 12.42 -31.56
C GLN A 90 -27.97 13.47 -31.26
N PRO A 91 -29.11 13.45 -31.99
CA PRO A 91 -30.16 14.43 -31.81
C PRO A 91 -30.95 14.16 -30.54
N VAL A 92 -31.24 15.24 -29.82
CA VAL A 92 -32.13 15.29 -28.65
C VAL A 92 -33.54 14.87 -29.08
N THR A 93 -34.03 13.74 -28.56
CA THR A 93 -35.46 13.40 -28.59
C THR A 93 -36.03 13.49 -27.18
N ASP A 94 -36.85 14.53 -27.01
CA ASP A 94 -37.78 14.75 -25.91
C ASP A 94 -38.77 13.57 -25.82
N GLN A 95 -38.80 12.87 -24.68
CA GLN A 95 -39.99 12.14 -24.27
C GLN A 95 -40.29 12.34 -22.78
N SER A 96 -41.40 13.04 -22.61
CA SER A 96 -42.10 13.39 -21.40
C SER A 96 -42.76 12.18 -20.70
N MET A 97 -42.70 12.20 -19.36
CA MET A 97 -43.67 11.72 -18.36
C MET A 97 -44.22 10.28 -18.42
N SER A 98 -43.98 9.53 -17.34
CA SER A 98 -45.10 8.93 -16.58
C SER A 98 -44.72 8.69 -15.12
N VAL A 99 -45.50 9.31 -14.23
CA VAL A 99 -45.49 9.09 -12.78
C VAL A 99 -46.40 7.90 -12.50
N GLY A 100 -45.88 6.89 -11.80
CA GLY A 100 -46.61 5.71 -11.35
C GLY A 100 -46.30 5.45 -9.89
N GLU A 101 -47.13 6.02 -9.03
CA GLU A 101 -47.20 5.87 -7.58
C GLU A 101 -47.69 4.46 -7.23
N HIS A 102 -47.03 3.74 -6.31
CA HIS A 102 -47.70 2.76 -5.44
C HIS A 102 -46.90 2.50 -4.17
N ALA A 103 -47.64 2.57 -3.07
CA ALA A 103 -47.21 2.56 -1.69
C ALA A 103 -47.17 1.15 -1.07
N ASP A 104 -46.45 1.09 0.05
CA ASP A 104 -46.68 0.28 1.26
C ASP A 104 -46.72 -1.25 1.13
N GLU A 105 -45.75 -1.92 1.76
CA GLU A 105 -46.10 -2.81 2.89
C GLU A 105 -44.87 -3.17 3.73
N SER A 106 -44.96 -2.85 5.02
CA SER A 106 -44.02 -3.21 6.07
C SER A 106 -44.45 -4.54 6.71
N ALA A 107 -43.56 -5.52 6.76
CA ALA A 107 -43.55 -6.66 7.68
C ALA A 107 -42.16 -7.32 7.58
N GLY A 108 -41.47 -7.78 8.61
CA GLY A 108 -41.72 -7.89 10.04
C GLY A 108 -40.49 -8.55 10.65
N MET A 109 -40.13 -8.16 11.87
CA MET A 109 -39.10 -8.80 12.69
C MET A 109 -39.38 -10.29 12.89
N THR A 110 -38.34 -11.14 12.81
CA THR A 110 -38.26 -12.38 13.60
C THR A 110 -36.86 -12.55 14.15
N GLU A 111 -36.81 -12.80 15.46
CA GLU A 111 -35.64 -13.11 16.28
C GLU A 111 -35.21 -14.57 16.13
N GLY A 112 -33.92 -14.83 16.40
CA GLY A 112 -33.48 -15.86 17.36
C GLY A 112 -33.48 -17.32 16.91
N GLY A 113 -32.30 -17.92 16.84
CA GLY A 113 -32.15 -19.37 16.66
C GLY A 113 -30.72 -19.86 16.62
N GLU A 114 -30.03 -19.76 17.76
CA GLU A 114 -28.73 -20.37 18.05
C GLU A 114 -28.79 -21.89 18.03
N ALA A 115 -27.84 -22.54 17.35
CA ALA A 115 -27.46 -23.95 17.56
C ALA A 115 -26.08 -24.27 16.94
N ASP A 116 -25.02 -24.15 17.74
CA ASP A 116 -23.92 -25.14 17.82
C ASP A 116 -24.48 -26.40 18.53
N PRO A 117 -23.93 -27.64 18.42
CA PRO A 117 -22.49 -27.89 18.52
C PRO A 117 -21.90 -29.12 17.76
N ALA A 118 -20.58 -29.25 17.94
CA ALA A 118 -19.72 -30.44 17.81
C ALA A 118 -19.14 -30.66 16.41
N GLY A 119 -17.84 -30.90 16.21
CA GLY A 119 -16.77 -31.33 17.10
C GLY A 119 -15.82 -32.16 16.25
N GLU A 120 -14.51 -32.01 16.40
CA GLU A 120 -13.53 -33.12 16.42
C GLU A 120 -12.12 -32.53 16.53
N LYS A 121 -11.39 -32.97 17.55
CA LYS A 121 -9.97 -32.68 17.74
C LYS A 121 -9.17 -33.83 17.13
N ILE A 122 -8.17 -33.55 16.30
CA ILE A 122 -7.14 -34.54 15.95
C ILE A 122 -5.74 -33.93 16.09
N ALA A 123 -4.84 -34.76 16.61
CA ALA A 123 -3.66 -34.43 17.38
C ALA A 123 -2.38 -34.13 16.58
N LYS A 124 -1.43 -33.52 17.30
CA LYS A 124 -0.01 -33.28 16.98
C LYS A 124 0.81 -34.59 16.95
N PRO A 125 1.95 -34.68 16.21
CA PRO A 125 2.55 -35.94 15.76
C PRO A 125 3.55 -36.56 16.75
N GLY A 126 3.69 -37.88 16.66
CA GLY A 126 4.67 -38.68 17.38
C GLY A 126 5.93 -38.96 16.54
N ALA A 127 7.08 -38.80 17.20
CA ALA A 127 8.41 -39.13 16.73
C ALA A 127 8.79 -40.59 17.08
N THR A 128 9.60 -41.23 16.24
CA THR A 128 10.53 -42.36 16.48
C THR A 128 11.25 -42.64 15.15
N SER A 129 12.47 -43.12 15.00
CA SER A 129 13.71 -43.27 15.78
C SER A 129 14.64 -44.06 14.83
N ASP A 130 15.91 -43.64 14.73
CA ASP A 130 17.14 -44.43 14.57
C ASP A 130 17.25 -45.62 13.59
N GLY A 131 18.35 -45.62 12.81
CA GLY A 131 18.79 -46.79 12.05
C GLY A 131 20.09 -46.58 11.25
N GLU A 132 21.22 -46.58 11.95
CA GLU A 132 22.60 -46.64 11.43
C GLU A 132 22.99 -48.07 10.99
N SER A 133 23.93 -48.18 10.04
CA SER A 133 24.99 -49.21 9.91
C SER A 133 25.01 -50.16 8.67
N ALA A 134 25.92 -49.80 7.74
CA ALA A 134 27.08 -50.53 7.21
C ALA A 134 27.01 -51.90 6.46
N ALA A 135 27.76 -51.90 5.33
CA ALA A 135 28.47 -52.99 4.61
C ALA A 135 27.61 -54.09 3.94
N ASP A 136 27.90 -54.62 2.74
CA ASP A 136 29.17 -55.11 2.19
C ASP A 136 29.07 -55.29 0.65
N ALA A 137 30.19 -55.62 0.02
CA ALA A 137 30.46 -55.74 -1.42
C ALA A 137 29.69 -56.83 -2.17
N ASP A 138 29.53 -56.68 -3.49
CA ASP A 138 30.00 -57.65 -4.51
C ASP A 138 29.73 -57.13 -5.94
N GLU A 139 30.75 -57.21 -6.80
CA GLU A 139 30.68 -56.96 -8.25
C GLU A 139 30.56 -58.31 -8.97
N PRO A 140 29.78 -58.42 -10.06
CA PRO A 140 30.48 -58.66 -11.31
C PRO A 140 29.91 -57.92 -12.53
N ALA A 141 30.84 -57.64 -13.44
CA ALA A 141 30.72 -57.01 -14.74
C ALA A 141 29.58 -57.49 -15.65
N ALA A 142 28.95 -56.54 -16.33
CA ALA A 142 28.30 -56.75 -17.62
C ALA A 142 28.61 -55.57 -18.56
N THR A 143 29.37 -55.87 -19.60
CA THR A 143 29.80 -54.95 -20.65
C THR A 143 28.62 -54.58 -21.55
N ALA A 144 28.18 -53.31 -21.52
CA ALA A 144 27.25 -52.73 -22.49
C ALA A 144 28.01 -51.76 -23.42
N PRO A 145 27.71 -51.72 -24.74
CA PRO A 145 28.40 -50.86 -25.68
C PRO A 145 28.04 -49.39 -25.41
N ALA A 146 29.06 -48.54 -25.33
CA ALA A 146 28.90 -47.10 -25.23
C ALA A 146 28.31 -46.55 -26.54
N THR A 147 27.01 -46.28 -26.52
CA THR A 147 26.42 -45.28 -27.41
C THR A 147 26.86 -43.92 -26.87
N THR A 148 27.72 -43.24 -27.62
CA THR A 148 27.98 -41.81 -27.42
C THR A 148 26.67 -41.05 -27.64
N ALA A 149 25.94 -40.80 -26.55
CA ALA A 149 24.89 -39.81 -26.53
C ALA A 149 25.57 -38.45 -26.69
N ALA A 150 25.27 -37.75 -27.79
CA ALA A 150 25.62 -36.35 -27.94
C ALA A 150 25.04 -35.60 -26.74
N ALA A 151 25.91 -34.94 -25.97
CA ALA A 151 25.49 -34.06 -24.90
C ALA A 151 24.52 -33.02 -25.48
N PRO A 152 23.38 -32.74 -24.83
CA PRO A 152 22.55 -31.61 -25.22
C PRO A 152 23.43 -30.35 -25.20
N PRO A 153 23.19 -29.38 -26.10
CA PRO A 153 23.87 -28.09 -26.01
C PRO A 153 23.65 -27.52 -24.59
N PRO A 154 24.61 -26.77 -24.04
CA PRO A 154 24.35 -26.07 -22.79
C PRO A 154 23.10 -25.21 -23.01
N THR A 155 22.04 -25.50 -22.26
CA THR A 155 20.96 -24.55 -22.06
C THR A 155 21.64 -23.37 -21.40
N THR A 156 21.89 -22.30 -22.17
CA THR A 156 22.21 -21.00 -21.61
C THR A 156 20.98 -20.60 -20.80
N GLU A 157 21.00 -20.92 -19.51
CA GLU A 157 20.09 -20.36 -18.53
C GLU A 157 20.32 -18.84 -18.60
N ALA A 158 19.29 -18.11 -19.06
CA ALA A 158 19.36 -16.67 -19.09
C ALA A 158 19.61 -16.20 -17.65
N GLU A 159 20.72 -15.48 -17.44
CA GLU A 159 21.00 -14.92 -16.13
C GLU A 159 19.82 -14.05 -15.71
N PRO A 160 19.35 -14.15 -14.45
CA PRO A 160 18.25 -13.33 -13.98
C PRO A 160 18.67 -11.87 -14.11
N ALA A 161 17.94 -11.11 -14.91
CA ALA A 161 18.12 -9.67 -15.06
C ALA A 161 16.88 -9.00 -14.48
N VAL A 162 17.10 -8.03 -13.59
CA VAL A 162 16.02 -7.19 -13.08
C VAL A 162 15.45 -6.38 -14.23
N ARG A 163 14.13 -6.31 -14.29
CA ARG A 163 13.40 -5.48 -15.26
C ARG A 163 12.17 -4.87 -14.62
N VAL A 164 11.68 -3.79 -15.22
CA VAL A 164 10.33 -3.27 -14.98
C VAL A 164 9.34 -4.11 -15.81
N ALA A 165 8.42 -4.79 -15.13
CA ALA A 165 7.42 -5.64 -15.75
C ALA A 165 6.08 -4.94 -15.97
N TYR A 166 5.69 -4.02 -15.08
CA TYR A 166 4.46 -3.24 -15.19
C TYR A 166 4.66 -1.82 -14.66
N VAL A 167 3.86 -0.88 -15.14
CA VAL A 167 3.79 0.49 -14.63
C VAL A 167 2.34 0.94 -14.55
N GLY A 168 2.02 1.73 -13.54
CA GLY A 168 0.75 2.44 -13.40
C GLY A 168 0.95 3.83 -12.81
N SER A 169 -0.06 4.69 -12.98
CA SER A 169 -0.12 6.00 -12.34
C SER A 169 -1.31 6.04 -11.39
N PHE A 170 -1.09 6.56 -10.19
CA PHE A 170 -2.16 6.73 -9.21
C PHE A 170 -3.14 7.80 -9.65
N GLY A 171 -4.41 7.42 -9.63
CA GLY A 171 -5.55 8.32 -9.72
C GLY A 171 -6.26 8.45 -8.38
N PRO A 172 -6.80 9.64 -8.06
CA PRO A 172 -7.55 9.87 -6.83
C PRO A 172 -8.87 9.10 -6.85
N ARG A 173 -9.30 8.64 -5.68
CA ARG A 173 -10.64 8.06 -5.46
C ARG A 173 -11.37 8.87 -4.40
N SER A 174 -11.44 8.36 -3.16
CA SER A 174 -12.08 9.08 -2.05
C SER A 174 -11.17 10.16 -1.46
N HIS A 175 -9.86 10.09 -1.75
CA HIS A 175 -8.83 11.03 -1.33
C HIS A 175 -7.92 11.37 -2.52
N PRO A 176 -7.12 12.45 -2.42
CA PRO A 176 -6.02 12.69 -3.36
C PRO A 176 -5.06 11.50 -3.35
N ALA A 177 -4.63 11.10 -4.54
CA ALA A 177 -3.56 10.15 -4.72
C ALA A 177 -2.90 10.43 -6.07
N GLU A 178 -1.59 10.49 -6.06
CA GLU A 178 -0.77 10.75 -7.24
C GLU A 178 0.55 9.98 -7.14
N GLY A 179 1.29 10.00 -8.25
CA GLY A 179 2.58 9.34 -8.40
C GLY A 179 2.52 8.03 -9.15
N THR A 180 3.65 7.32 -9.14
CA THR A 180 3.89 6.17 -10.02
C THR A 180 4.02 4.88 -9.23
N ALA A 181 3.40 3.81 -9.74
CA ALA A 181 3.59 2.45 -9.27
C ALA A 181 4.32 1.63 -10.34
N VAL A 182 5.39 0.93 -9.97
CA VAL A 182 6.17 0.07 -10.87
C VAL A 182 6.30 -1.32 -10.28
N VAL A 183 6.24 -2.34 -11.15
CA VAL A 183 6.52 -3.73 -10.75
C VAL A 183 7.90 -4.10 -11.26
N LEU A 184 8.80 -4.47 -10.34
CA LEU A 184 10.16 -4.90 -10.62
C LEU A 184 10.29 -6.41 -10.40
N THR A 185 10.98 -7.12 -11.29
CA THR A 185 11.20 -8.56 -11.13
C THR A 185 12.50 -9.03 -11.76
N ASP A 186 13.15 -10.01 -11.14
CA ASP A 186 14.27 -10.78 -11.72
C ASP A 186 13.80 -12.15 -12.28
N GLY A 187 12.48 -12.40 -12.28
CA GLY A 187 11.85 -13.67 -12.64
C GLY A 187 11.67 -14.65 -11.48
N THR A 188 12.33 -14.43 -10.34
CA THR A 188 12.20 -15.24 -9.11
C THR A 188 11.51 -14.46 -8.00
N GLN A 189 11.92 -13.20 -7.80
CA GLN A 189 11.35 -12.27 -6.84
C GLN A 189 10.63 -11.14 -7.60
N THR A 190 9.53 -10.66 -7.02
CA THR A 190 8.76 -9.57 -7.58
C THR A 190 8.43 -8.56 -6.49
N PHE A 191 8.65 -7.28 -6.79
CA PHE A 191 8.29 -6.17 -5.93
C PHE A 191 7.35 -5.23 -6.65
N LEU A 192 6.37 -4.71 -5.91
CA LEU A 192 5.62 -3.52 -6.26
C LEU A 192 6.29 -2.34 -5.55
N ARG A 193 6.72 -1.34 -6.30
CA ARG A 193 7.33 -0.12 -5.80
C ARG A 193 6.44 1.07 -6.11
N PHE A 194 6.23 1.93 -5.13
CA PHE A 194 5.77 3.30 -5.40
C PHE A 194 7.01 4.17 -5.53
N ASP A 195 7.04 5.04 -6.53
CA ASP A 195 8.21 5.86 -6.82
C ASP A 195 8.25 7.14 -5.98
N ASP A 196 9.29 7.95 -6.14
CA ASP A 196 9.53 9.16 -5.34
C ASP A 196 8.43 10.21 -5.47
N ASP A 197 7.65 10.18 -6.55
CA ASP A 197 6.53 11.07 -6.83
C ASP A 197 5.21 10.66 -6.16
N PHE A 198 5.19 9.55 -5.39
CA PHE A 198 3.99 9.11 -4.68
C PHE A 198 3.56 10.08 -3.58
N ALA A 199 2.28 10.44 -3.57
CA ALA A 199 1.69 11.22 -2.50
C ALA A 199 0.19 10.94 -2.33
N THR A 200 -0.27 10.88 -1.08
CA THR A 200 -1.69 10.78 -0.71
C THR A 200 -1.94 11.40 0.68
N ASP A 201 -3.22 11.49 1.07
CA ASP A 201 -3.60 11.91 2.42
C ASP A 201 -3.20 10.86 3.47
N ASN A 202 -2.97 11.32 4.70
CA ASN A 202 -2.82 10.42 5.85
C ASN A 202 -4.14 9.71 6.21
N GLY A 203 -4.04 8.46 6.66
CA GLY A 203 -5.16 7.66 7.16
C GLY A 203 -4.78 6.87 8.40
N PRO A 204 -5.76 6.48 9.24
CA PRO A 204 -5.47 5.81 10.51
C PRO A 204 -5.01 4.34 10.38
N ASP A 205 -5.15 3.74 9.20
CA ASP A 205 -5.01 2.30 8.95
C ASP A 205 -4.97 2.05 7.43
N LEU A 206 -3.91 2.51 6.75
CA LEU A 206 -3.75 2.40 5.30
C LEU A 206 -2.93 1.16 4.94
N ASN A 207 -3.38 0.42 3.93
CA ASN A 207 -2.71 -0.77 3.38
C ASN A 207 -2.61 -0.68 1.86
N VAL A 208 -1.69 -1.46 1.29
CA VAL A 208 -1.51 -1.59 -0.16
C VAL A 208 -2.08 -2.91 -0.65
N TYR A 209 -3.10 -2.85 -1.50
CA TYR A 209 -3.79 -4.02 -2.02
C TYR A 209 -3.62 -4.16 -3.53
N LEU A 210 -3.58 -5.40 -4.02
CA LEU A 210 -3.74 -5.74 -5.44
C LEU A 210 -5.13 -6.34 -5.67
N HIS A 211 -5.80 -5.94 -6.75
CA HIS A 211 -7.19 -6.30 -7.05
C HIS A 211 -7.31 -6.88 -8.45
N THR A 212 -8.33 -7.72 -8.64
CA THR A 212 -8.76 -8.17 -9.97
C THR A 212 -9.77 -7.25 -10.64
N ALA A 213 -10.42 -6.40 -9.85
CA ALA A 213 -11.31 -5.37 -10.35
C ALA A 213 -10.50 -4.17 -10.86
N GLY A 214 -11.00 -3.48 -11.89
CA GLY A 214 -10.33 -2.33 -12.47
C GLY A 214 -10.25 -1.11 -11.53
N PRO A 215 -9.45 -0.08 -11.89
CA PRO A 215 -9.15 1.06 -11.03
C PRO A 215 -10.39 1.87 -10.63
N ASP A 216 -11.40 1.91 -11.50
CA ASP A 216 -12.63 2.66 -11.25
C ASP A 216 -13.77 1.87 -10.59
N ALA A 217 -13.53 0.59 -10.27
CA ALA A 217 -14.52 -0.31 -9.73
C ALA A 217 -15.13 0.18 -8.40
N SER A 218 -16.32 -0.35 -8.07
CA SER A 218 -16.97 0.01 -6.83
C SER A 218 -16.21 -0.56 -5.63
N VAL A 219 -16.44 0.00 -4.45
CA VAL A 219 -15.86 -0.53 -3.21
C VAL A 219 -16.26 -1.99 -2.97
N GLY A 220 -17.47 -2.39 -3.39
CA GLY A 220 -17.92 -3.78 -3.28
C GLY A 220 -17.06 -4.71 -4.12
N ASP A 221 -16.82 -4.35 -5.38
CA ASP A 221 -16.03 -5.18 -6.30
C ASP A 221 -14.55 -5.25 -5.88
N LEU A 222 -14.01 -4.16 -5.31
CA LEU A 222 -12.62 -4.13 -4.82
C LEU A 222 -12.37 -5.05 -3.63
N VAL A 223 -13.38 -5.31 -2.79
CA VAL A 223 -13.24 -6.20 -1.62
C VAL A 223 -13.60 -7.65 -1.91
N ASP A 224 -14.06 -7.98 -3.13
CA ASP A 224 -14.44 -9.34 -3.50
C ASP A 224 -13.22 -10.25 -3.70
N ASP A 225 -12.17 -9.76 -4.36
CA ASP A 225 -10.93 -10.53 -4.63
C ASP A 225 -9.71 -9.60 -4.64
N PHE A 226 -8.89 -9.71 -3.59
CA PHE A 226 -7.71 -8.88 -3.39
C PHE A 226 -6.59 -9.61 -2.65
N ILE A 227 -5.38 -9.08 -2.79
CA ILE A 227 -4.18 -9.51 -2.08
C ILE A 227 -3.67 -8.34 -1.25
N ASP A 228 -3.52 -8.55 0.05
CA ASP A 228 -2.96 -7.56 0.97
C ASP A 228 -1.42 -7.66 0.97
N LEU A 229 -0.73 -6.59 0.58
CA LEU A 229 0.73 -6.50 0.59
C LEU A 229 1.28 -5.89 1.90
N GLY A 230 0.40 -5.46 2.80
CA GLY A 230 0.72 -4.90 4.10
C GLY A 230 0.44 -3.40 4.22
N ASP A 231 0.89 -2.85 5.34
CA ASP A 231 0.65 -1.45 5.73
C ASP A 231 1.33 -0.48 4.75
N LEU A 232 0.67 0.66 4.49
CA LEU A 232 1.28 1.79 3.82
C LEU A 232 2.41 2.34 4.71
N LYS A 233 3.64 2.39 4.21
CA LYS A 233 4.81 2.77 5.02
C LYS A 233 4.89 4.28 5.20
N GLY A 234 4.50 5.04 4.19
CA GLY A 234 4.39 6.49 4.23
C GLY A 234 3.34 6.99 3.26
N ASN A 235 2.76 8.15 3.55
CA ASN A 235 1.82 8.81 2.63
C ASN A 235 2.54 9.60 1.53
N ILE A 236 3.87 9.72 1.60
CA ILE A 236 4.71 10.40 0.59
C ILE A 236 5.98 9.58 0.34
N GLY A 237 6.37 9.47 -0.93
CA GLY A 237 7.69 9.03 -1.37
C GLY A 237 7.83 7.53 -1.65
N ALA A 238 9.07 7.13 -1.90
CA ALA A 238 9.41 5.84 -2.46
C ALA A 238 9.32 4.71 -1.44
N GLN A 239 8.67 3.59 -1.81
CA GLN A 239 8.46 2.46 -0.92
C GLN A 239 8.23 1.15 -1.68
N ASN A 240 8.69 0.03 -1.11
CA ASN A 240 8.69 -1.27 -1.77
C ASN A 240 7.85 -2.33 -1.02
N TYR A 241 7.15 -3.16 -1.78
CA TYR A 241 6.27 -4.23 -1.30
C TYR A 241 6.59 -5.54 -1.99
N VAL A 242 6.80 -6.61 -1.22
CA VAL A 242 7.00 -7.95 -1.79
C VAL A 242 5.68 -8.44 -2.37
N VAL A 243 5.68 -8.81 -3.65
CA VAL A 243 4.53 -9.50 -4.26
C VAL A 243 4.71 -11.00 -4.03
N PRO A 244 3.73 -11.70 -3.43
CA PRO A 244 3.85 -13.14 -3.21
C PRO A 244 4.11 -13.91 -4.51
N ALA A 245 4.90 -14.98 -4.42
CA ALA A 245 5.18 -15.81 -5.59
C ALA A 245 3.91 -16.48 -6.14
N GLY A 246 3.79 -16.55 -7.46
CA GLY A 246 2.66 -17.20 -8.14
C GLY A 246 1.41 -16.34 -8.29
N ILE A 247 1.47 -15.05 -7.93
CA ILE A 247 0.41 -14.09 -8.25
C ILE A 247 0.46 -13.75 -9.74
N ASP A 248 -0.70 -13.84 -10.39
CA ASP A 248 -0.90 -13.46 -11.79
C ASP A 248 -1.23 -11.97 -11.87
N LEU A 249 -0.24 -11.14 -12.25
CA LEU A 249 -0.41 -9.69 -12.34
C LEU A 249 -1.16 -9.24 -13.60
N ASP A 250 -1.42 -10.12 -14.56
CA ASP A 250 -2.36 -9.81 -15.65
C ASP A 250 -3.81 -9.88 -15.15
N ARG A 251 -4.05 -10.65 -14.07
CA ARG A 251 -5.34 -10.70 -13.37
C ARG A 251 -5.41 -9.70 -12.22
N TYR A 252 -4.37 -9.62 -11.37
CA TYR A 252 -4.29 -8.69 -10.23
C TYR A 252 -3.60 -7.40 -10.63
N ASN A 253 -4.12 -6.73 -11.66
CA ASN A 253 -3.48 -5.62 -12.35
C ASN A 253 -3.86 -4.24 -11.81
N THR A 254 -4.56 -4.15 -10.67
CA THR A 254 -4.94 -2.87 -10.07
C THR A 254 -4.39 -2.79 -8.66
N VAL A 255 -3.55 -1.81 -8.37
CA VAL A 255 -3.13 -1.50 -6.99
C VAL A 255 -4.07 -0.45 -6.38
N SER A 256 -4.36 -0.56 -5.09
CA SER A 256 -5.02 0.49 -4.33
C SER A 256 -4.32 0.82 -3.01
N VAL A 257 -4.51 2.05 -2.55
CA VAL A 257 -4.27 2.47 -1.17
C VAL A 257 -5.60 2.39 -0.44
N TRP A 258 -5.73 1.41 0.46
CA TRP A 258 -6.98 1.06 1.12
C TRP A 258 -6.96 1.42 2.60
N CYS A 259 -7.99 2.13 3.08
CA CYS A 259 -8.17 2.37 4.50
C CYS A 259 -8.98 1.25 5.14
N VAL A 260 -8.30 0.34 5.85
CA VAL A 260 -8.92 -0.82 6.52
C VAL A 260 -9.99 -0.39 7.52
N ARG A 261 -9.69 0.67 8.30
CA ARG A 261 -10.58 1.17 9.36
C ARG A 261 -11.92 1.65 8.84
N PHE A 262 -11.90 2.41 7.74
CA PHE A 262 -13.09 3.09 7.21
C PHE A 262 -13.67 2.40 5.98
N ARG A 263 -13.00 1.39 5.44
CA ARG A 263 -13.37 0.65 4.23
C ARG A 263 -13.57 1.57 3.02
N VAL A 264 -12.60 2.46 2.81
CA VAL A 264 -12.58 3.39 1.68
C VAL A 264 -11.27 3.25 0.92
N VAL A 265 -11.34 3.49 -0.39
CA VAL A 265 -10.16 3.52 -1.27
C VAL A 265 -9.70 4.97 -1.44
N PHE A 266 -8.43 5.22 -1.14
CA PHE A 266 -7.80 6.53 -1.26
C PHE A 266 -7.47 6.83 -2.71
N GLY A 267 -6.73 5.93 -3.35
CA GLY A 267 -6.37 6.00 -4.75
C GLY A 267 -6.10 4.62 -5.35
N THR A 268 -6.06 4.56 -6.67
CA THR A 268 -5.83 3.33 -7.44
C THR A 268 -4.90 3.61 -8.61
N ALA A 269 -4.08 2.63 -8.99
CA ALA A 269 -3.33 2.65 -10.24
C ALA A 269 -3.57 1.34 -11.00
N GLU A 270 -3.87 1.44 -12.28
CA GLU A 270 -3.88 0.29 -13.19
C GLU A 270 -2.45 0.00 -13.66
N LEU A 271 -2.01 -1.23 -13.48
CA LEU A 271 -0.69 -1.73 -13.83
C LEU A 271 -0.72 -2.26 -15.26
N VAL A 272 -0.09 -1.52 -16.16
CA VAL A 272 0.02 -1.84 -17.58
C VAL A 272 1.32 -2.60 -17.82
N PRO A 273 1.31 -3.72 -18.58
CA PRO A 273 2.52 -4.49 -18.87
C PRO A 273 3.54 -3.68 -19.67
N MET A 274 4.80 -3.79 -19.28
CA MET A 274 5.96 -3.28 -20.02
C MET A 274 6.52 -4.39 -20.91
N ASN A 275 6.64 -4.10 -22.20
CA ASN A 275 6.79 -5.09 -23.26
C ASN A 275 8.12 -5.01 -24.00
#